data_AF-A0A2A2S447-F1
#
_entry.id   AF-A0A2A2S447-F1
#
_cell.length_a   1.000
_cell.length_b   1.000
_cell.length_c   1.000
_cell.angle_alpha   90.00
_cell.angle_beta   90.00
_cell.angle_gamma   90.00
#
_symmetry.space_group_name_H-M   'P 1'
#
loop_
_entity.id
_entity.type
_entity.pdbx_description
1 polymer ?
#
loop_
_entity_poly.entity_id
_entity_poly.type
_entity_poly.pdbx_seq_one_letter_code
_entity_poly.pdbx_strand_id
1 'polypeptide(L)'
;MSKFNRFEDLDIWKIAVSIAVDVYLLCDTEPLKSDWSMKDQMRRAACSMSDTIAEGFEYNNNPDFIRYLAYAKGSSGEFRNKLVILNKAGKLDDQIYQELYAKSIEFSSKTKSLIDYLKKFEGDKKKK
;
A
#
# COMPACT_ATOMS: atom_id res chain seq x y z
N MET A 1 8.35 16.75 -11.78
CA MET A 1 7.15 15.95 -12.09
C MET A 1 6.41 16.61 -13.23
N SER A 2 6.11 15.88 -14.32
CA SER A 2 5.32 16.39 -15.46
C SER A 2 4.46 15.31 -16.14
N LYS A 3 4.18 14.18 -15.46
CA LYS A 3 3.34 13.09 -16.01
C LYS A 3 2.07 12.82 -15.20
N PHE A 4 2.03 13.18 -13.93
CA PHE A 4 0.89 13.02 -13.05
C PHE A 4 0.58 14.37 -12.42
N ASN A 5 -0.70 14.76 -12.44
CA ASN A 5 -1.13 16.05 -11.89
C ASN A 5 -1.69 15.90 -10.48
N ARG A 6 -2.17 14.70 -10.14
CA ARG A 6 -2.68 14.37 -8.81
C ARG A 6 -2.27 12.95 -8.42
N PHE A 7 -2.27 12.65 -7.12
CA PHE A 7 -1.89 11.33 -6.63
C PHE A 7 -2.87 10.23 -7.09
N GLU A 8 -4.13 10.58 -7.35
CA GLU A 8 -5.16 9.65 -7.83
C GLU A 8 -4.87 9.12 -9.24
N ASP A 9 -4.02 9.82 -10.00
CA ASP A 9 -3.59 9.37 -11.32
C ASP A 9 -2.60 8.17 -11.20
N LEU A 10 -1.99 7.95 -10.04
CA LEU A 10 -1.00 6.91 -9.79
C LEU A 10 -1.64 5.53 -9.65
N ASP A 11 -1.20 4.55 -10.44
CA ASP A 11 -1.68 3.18 -10.35
C ASP A 11 -1.46 2.56 -8.96
N ILE A 12 -0.34 2.88 -8.31
CA ILE A 12 -0.04 2.41 -6.95
C ILE A 12 -1.06 2.93 -5.92
N TRP A 13 -1.57 4.14 -6.10
CA TRP A 13 -2.60 4.69 -5.22
C TRP A 13 -3.94 3.98 -5.44
N LYS A 14 -4.31 3.75 -6.71
CA LYS A 14 -5.55 3.01 -7.05
C LYS A 14 -5.56 1.61 -6.45
N ILE A 15 -4.43 0.90 -6.53
CA ILE A 15 -4.27 -0.42 -5.90
C ILE A 15 -4.37 -0.31 -4.37
N ALA A 16 -3.70 0.66 -3.75
CA ALA A 16 -3.76 0.86 -2.31
C ALA A 16 -5.19 1.13 -1.81
N VAL A 17 -5.94 1.99 -2.50
CA VAL A 17 -7.34 2.28 -2.17
C VAL A 17 -8.22 1.05 -2.36
N SER A 18 -8.03 0.29 -3.45
CA SER A 18 -8.75 -0.98 -3.64
C SER A 18 -8.49 -1.95 -2.49
N ILE A 19 -7.24 -2.10 -2.06
CA ILE A 19 -6.90 -2.95 -0.89
C ILE A 19 -7.60 -2.42 0.36
N ALA A 20 -7.58 -1.11 0.61
CA ALA A 20 -8.24 -0.52 1.76
C ALA A 20 -9.76 -0.79 1.77
N VAL A 21 -10.43 -0.61 0.63
CA VAL A 21 -11.87 -0.91 0.50
C VAL A 21 -12.15 -2.39 0.78
N ASP A 22 -11.41 -3.30 0.16
CA ASP A 22 -11.58 -4.74 0.35
C ASP A 22 -11.40 -5.12 1.83
N VAL A 23 -10.42 -4.53 2.51
CA VAL A 23 -10.14 -4.76 3.93
C VAL A 23 -11.26 -4.21 4.81
N TYR A 24 -11.83 -3.06 4.48
CA TYR A 24 -12.97 -2.52 5.23
C TYR A 24 -14.17 -3.46 5.19
N LEU A 25 -14.49 -3.97 4.00
CA LEU A 25 -15.57 -4.94 3.79
C LEU A 25 -15.29 -6.26 4.51
N LEU A 26 -14.07 -6.80 4.38
CA LEU A 26 -13.63 -8.00 5.08
C LEU A 26 -13.75 -7.86 6.61
N CYS A 27 -13.34 -6.71 7.14
CA CYS A 27 -13.39 -6.41 8.57
C CYS A 27 -14.82 -6.27 9.13
N ASP A 28 -15.84 -6.18 8.28
CA ASP A 28 -17.24 -6.17 8.69
C ASP A 28 -17.89 -7.58 8.66
N THR A 29 -17.08 -8.61 8.38
CA THR A 29 -17.48 -10.04 8.40
C THR A 29 -16.83 -10.81 9.54
N GLU A 30 -17.49 -11.84 10.06
CA GLU A 30 -16.88 -12.72 11.07
C GLU A 30 -15.78 -13.59 10.45
N PRO A 31 -14.69 -13.89 11.18
CA PRO A 31 -14.45 -13.59 12.60
C PRO A 31 -13.83 -12.20 12.85
N LEU A 32 -13.45 -11.46 11.82
CA LEU A 32 -12.74 -10.18 11.97
C LEU A 32 -13.61 -9.07 12.55
N LYS A 33 -14.91 -9.11 12.31
CA LYS A 33 -15.88 -8.15 12.86
C LYS A 33 -15.80 -8.07 14.38
N SER A 34 -15.65 -9.22 15.05
CA SER A 34 -15.58 -9.34 16.50
C SER A 34 -14.15 -9.23 17.07
N ASP A 35 -13.11 -9.47 16.27
CA ASP A 35 -11.70 -9.23 16.66
C ASP A 35 -11.30 -7.75 16.46
N TRP A 36 -11.71 -6.89 17.41
CA TRP A 36 -11.49 -5.45 17.33
C TRP A 36 -10.02 -5.04 17.18
N SER A 37 -9.10 -5.76 17.82
CA SER A 37 -7.66 -5.44 17.78
C SER A 37 -7.08 -5.74 16.40
N MET A 38 -7.34 -6.93 15.85
CA MET A 38 -6.83 -7.27 14.53
C MET A 38 -7.52 -6.44 13.44
N LYS A 39 -8.82 -6.19 13.59
CA LYS A 39 -9.58 -5.30 12.70
C LYS A 39 -8.98 -3.91 12.59
N ASP A 40 -8.67 -3.26 13.71
CA ASP A 40 -8.05 -1.93 13.71
C ASP A 40 -6.69 -1.96 13.02
N GLN A 41 -5.85 -2.94 13.39
CA GLN A 41 -4.52 -3.09 12.82
C GLN A 41 -4.54 -3.35 11.30
N MET A 42 -5.49 -4.15 10.81
CA MET A 42 -5.67 -4.42 9.38
C MET A 42 -6.10 -3.17 8.61
N ARG A 43 -7.13 -2.46 9.10
CA ARG A 43 -7.61 -1.23 8.47
C ARG A 43 -6.53 -0.16 8.42
N ARG A 44 -5.80 0.05 9.51
CA ARG A 44 -4.71 1.03 9.59
C ARG A 44 -3.57 0.70 8.64
N ALA A 45 -3.13 -0.56 8.59
CA ALA A 45 -2.07 -0.98 7.69
C ALA A 45 -2.48 -0.81 6.21
N ALA A 46 -3.73 -1.08 5.87
CA ALA A 46 -4.27 -0.92 4.51
C ALA A 46 -4.41 0.55 4.10
N CYS A 47 -5.10 1.38 4.89
CA CYS A 47 -5.29 2.82 4.60
C CYS A 47 -3.96 3.58 4.54
N SER A 48 -3.02 3.25 5.44
CA SER A 48 -1.71 3.89 5.48
C SER A 48 -0.98 3.83 4.13
N MET A 49 -1.21 2.80 3.30
CA MET A 49 -0.59 2.72 1.97
C MET A 49 -1.03 3.87 1.07
N SER A 50 -2.33 4.16 0.98
CA SER A 50 -2.86 5.23 0.15
C SER A 50 -2.60 6.61 0.76
N ASP A 51 -2.75 6.73 2.08
CA ASP A 51 -2.57 7.99 2.81
C ASP A 51 -1.13 8.49 2.66
N THR A 52 -0.15 7.59 2.82
CA THR A 52 1.27 7.92 2.69
C THR A 52 1.64 8.31 1.25
N ILE A 53 0.99 7.70 0.23
CA ILE A 53 1.21 8.08 -1.17
C ILE A 53 0.67 9.49 -1.44
N ALA A 54 -0.56 9.77 -0.98
CA ALA A 54 -1.17 11.09 -1.15
C ALA A 54 -0.33 12.16 -0.45
N GLU A 55 0.01 11.95 0.82
CA GLU A 55 0.84 12.88 1.60
C GLU A 55 2.20 13.12 0.92
N GLY A 56 2.89 12.05 0.50
CA GLY A 56 4.17 12.15 -0.18
C GLY A 56 4.12 12.90 -1.51
N PHE A 57 3.02 12.77 -2.25
CA PHE A 57 2.82 13.43 -3.53
C PHE A 57 2.65 14.94 -3.37
N GLU A 58 1.90 15.38 -2.34
CA GLU A 58 1.62 16.80 -2.07
C GLU A 58 2.87 17.63 -1.70
N TYR A 59 3.98 16.98 -1.28
CA TYR A 59 5.26 17.66 -1.09
C TYR A 59 5.91 18.16 -2.39
N ASN A 60 5.37 17.78 -3.56
CA ASN A 60 5.74 18.33 -4.87
C ASN A 60 7.25 18.23 -5.21
N ASN A 61 7.96 17.28 -4.60
CA ASN A 61 9.36 17.01 -4.91
C ASN A 61 9.69 15.50 -4.85
N ASN A 62 10.61 15.07 -5.72
CA ASN A 62 10.93 13.65 -5.85
C ASN A 62 11.65 13.07 -4.62
N PRO A 63 12.64 13.75 -3.98
CA PRO A 63 13.31 13.19 -2.81
C PRO A 63 12.36 12.84 -1.65
N ASP A 64 11.46 13.75 -1.28
CA ASP A 64 10.46 13.45 -0.24
C ASP A 64 9.50 12.37 -0.72
N PHE A 65 8.99 12.47 -1.96
CA PHE A 65 8.05 11.48 -2.45
C PHE A 65 8.65 10.06 -2.44
N ILE A 66 9.92 9.89 -2.81
CA ILE A 66 10.64 8.60 -2.72
C ILE A 66 10.64 8.05 -1.28
N ARG A 67 10.85 8.90 -0.27
CA ARG A 67 10.83 8.51 1.14
C ARG A 67 9.43 8.02 1.56
N TYR A 68 8.39 8.76 1.18
CA TYR A 68 7.00 8.38 1.45
C TYR A 68 6.61 7.08 0.75
N LEU A 69 7.01 6.88 -0.51
CA LEU A 69 6.79 5.62 -1.21
C LEU A 69 7.46 4.42 -0.51
N ALA A 70 8.63 4.63 0.12
CA ALA A 70 9.28 3.60 0.91
C ALA A 70 8.48 3.25 2.17
N TYR A 71 7.90 4.25 2.84
CA TYR A 71 6.99 4.04 3.98
C TYR A 71 5.71 3.30 3.57
N ALA A 72 5.07 3.70 2.46
CA ALA A 72 3.89 3.03 1.94
C ALA A 72 4.16 1.56 1.63
N LYS A 73 5.34 1.26 1.04
CA LYS A 73 5.79 -0.12 0.81
C LYS A 73 6.03 -0.88 2.12
N GLY A 74 6.48 -0.20 3.18
CA GLY A 74 6.57 -0.74 4.54
C GLY A 74 5.21 -1.16 5.09
N SER A 75 4.20 -0.29 4.99
CA SER A 75 2.82 -0.59 5.39
C SER A 75 2.25 -1.80 4.65
N SER A 76 2.58 -1.96 3.36
CA SER A 76 2.27 -3.17 2.58
C SER A 76 2.93 -4.45 3.09
N GLY A 77 4.14 -4.36 3.64
CA GLY A 77 4.81 -5.47 4.32
C GLY A 77 4.09 -5.86 5.61
N GLU A 78 3.70 -4.88 6.42
CA GLU A 78 2.96 -5.13 7.66
C GLU A 78 1.59 -5.77 7.39
N PHE A 79 0.84 -5.23 6.43
CA PHE A 79 -0.43 -5.77 5.99
C PHE A 79 -0.31 -7.23 5.53
N ARG A 80 0.68 -7.55 4.68
CA ARG A 80 0.96 -8.94 4.26
C ARG A 80 1.23 -9.86 5.42
N ASN A 81 2.02 -9.42 6.40
CA ASN A 81 2.32 -10.22 7.57
C ASN A 81 1.04 -10.56 8.35
N LYS A 82 0.13 -9.59 8.53
CA LYS A 82 -1.16 -9.84 9.21
C LYS A 82 -2.07 -10.78 8.42
N LEU A 83 -2.13 -10.66 7.09
CA LEU A 83 -2.85 -11.63 6.23
C LEU A 83 -2.35 -13.06 6.45
N VAL A 84 -1.02 -13.26 6.48
CA VAL A 84 -0.41 -14.58 6.72
C VAL A 84 -0.77 -15.12 8.10
N ILE A 85 -0.72 -14.27 9.13
CA ILE A 85 -1.09 -14.65 10.50
C ILE A 85 -2.56 -15.09 10.56
N LEU A 86 -3.47 -14.29 10.00
CA LEU A 86 -4.90 -14.56 9.99
C LEU A 86 -5.25 -15.85 9.24
N ASN A 87 -4.66 -16.06 8.08
CA ASN A 87 -4.87 -17.29 7.30
C ASN A 87 -4.34 -18.52 8.06
N LYS A 88 -3.12 -18.45 8.61
CA LYS A 88 -2.56 -19.54 9.44
C LYS A 88 -3.37 -19.83 10.70
N ALA A 89 -4.03 -18.82 11.27
CA ALA A 89 -4.92 -18.98 12.41
C ALA A 89 -6.32 -19.53 12.04
N GLY A 90 -6.60 -19.81 10.76
CA GLY A 90 -7.91 -20.23 10.27
C GLY A 90 -8.99 -19.14 10.39
N LYS A 91 -8.56 -17.87 10.40
CA LYS A 91 -9.43 -16.69 10.57
C LYS A 91 -9.67 -15.91 9.28
N LEU A 92 -9.07 -16.38 8.18
CA LEU A 92 -9.22 -15.79 6.85
C LEU A 92 -9.31 -16.89 5.82
N ASP A 93 -10.35 -16.82 5.00
CA ASP A 93 -10.58 -17.72 3.87
C ASP A 93 -9.39 -17.72 2.90
N ASP A 94 -9.06 -18.89 2.36
CA ASP A 94 -7.89 -19.09 1.51
C ASP A 94 -7.99 -18.28 0.21
N GLN A 95 -9.18 -18.19 -0.40
CA GLN A 95 -9.36 -17.43 -1.63
C GLN A 95 -9.15 -15.93 -1.36
N ILE A 96 -9.79 -15.39 -0.32
CA ILE A 96 -9.62 -13.99 0.08
C ILE A 96 -8.16 -13.68 0.42
N TYR A 97 -7.50 -14.60 1.14
CA TYR A 97 -6.08 -14.49 1.46
C TYR A 97 -5.22 -14.39 0.19
N GLN A 98 -5.38 -15.30 -0.78
CA GLN A 98 -4.59 -15.29 -2.01
C GLN A 98 -4.81 -14.01 -2.82
N GLU A 99 -6.05 -13.54 -2.92
CA GLU A 99 -6.39 -12.31 -3.64
C GLU A 99 -5.73 -11.08 -3.01
N LEU A 100 -5.89 -10.87 -1.70
CA LEU A 100 -5.30 -9.73 -1.00
C LEU A 100 -3.78 -9.82 -0.94
N TYR A 101 -3.24 -11.03 -0.77
CA TYR A 101 -1.80 -11.26 -0.81
C TYR A 101 -1.23 -10.89 -2.20
N ALA A 102 -1.84 -11.35 -3.29
CA ALA A 102 -1.42 -11.02 -4.64
C ALA A 102 -1.46 -9.50 -4.91
N LYS A 103 -2.56 -8.82 -4.55
CA LYS A 103 -2.71 -7.35 -4.67
C LYS A 103 -1.60 -6.61 -3.90
N SER A 104 -1.27 -7.05 -2.69
CA SER A 104 -0.23 -6.43 -1.88
C SER A 104 1.19 -6.62 -2.43
N ILE A 105 1.46 -7.75 -3.09
CA ILE A 105 2.71 -8.00 -3.83
C ILE A 105 2.79 -7.09 -5.06
N GLU A 106 1.70 -7.00 -5.82
CA GLU A 106 1.61 -6.11 -6.99
C GLU A 106 1.89 -4.66 -6.58
N PHE A 107 1.22 -4.17 -5.53
CA PHE A 107 1.47 -2.86 -4.95
C PHE A 107 2.96 -2.67 -4.61
N SER A 108 3.54 -3.60 -3.85
CA SER A 108 4.95 -3.52 -3.45
C SER A 108 5.91 -3.47 -4.64
N SER A 109 5.62 -4.22 -5.71
CA SER A 109 6.42 -4.29 -6.94
C SER A 109 6.33 -3.00 -7.76
N LYS A 110 5.11 -2.49 -7.99
CA LYS A 110 4.88 -1.24 -8.72
C LYS A 110 5.46 -0.04 -7.96
N THR A 111 5.29 0.01 -6.63
CA THR A 111 5.87 1.06 -5.79
C THR A 111 7.39 1.04 -5.85
N LYS A 112 8.03 -0.14 -5.79
CA LYS A 112 9.49 -0.26 -5.99
C LYS A 112 9.91 0.28 -7.37
N SER A 113 9.19 -0.09 -8.42
CA SER A 113 9.50 0.34 -9.79
C SER A 113 9.42 1.86 -9.94
N LEU A 114 8.42 2.50 -9.32
CA LEU A 114 8.31 3.96 -9.29
C LEU A 114 9.46 4.61 -8.50
N ILE A 115 9.82 4.07 -7.34
CA ILE A 115 10.98 4.54 -6.57
C ILE A 115 12.26 4.49 -7.41
N ASP A 116 12.52 3.36 -8.07
CA ASP A 116 13.72 3.16 -8.88
C ASP A 116 13.77 4.16 -10.06
N TYR A 117 12.63 4.39 -10.71
CA TYR A 117 12.48 5.40 -11.76
C TYR A 117 12.80 6.82 -11.24
N LEU A 118 12.21 7.22 -10.11
CA LEU A 118 12.43 8.57 -9.55
C LEU A 118 13.87 8.77 -9.08
N LYS A 119 14.50 7.75 -8.47
CA LYS A 119 15.92 7.79 -8.10
C LYS A 119 16.82 8.00 -9.31
N LYS A 120 16.56 7.28 -10.41
CA LYS A 120 17.30 7.44 -11.66
C LYS A 120 17.14 8.86 -12.21
N PHE A 121 15.91 9.37 -12.25
CA PHE A 121 15.61 10.73 -12.72
C PHE A 121 16.36 11.80 -11.93
N GLU A 122 16.37 11.72 -10.59
CA GLU A 122 17.13 12.65 -9.74
C GLU A 122 18.65 12.52 -9.92
N GLY A 123 19.15 11.29 -10.12
CA GLY A 123 20.56 11.05 -10.40
C GLY A 123 21.03 11.66 -11.73
N ASP A 124 20.20 11.56 -12.78
CA ASP A 124 20.50 12.12 -14.09
C ASP A 124 20.42 13.65 -14.09
N LYS A 125 19.52 14.24 -13.27
CA LYS A 125 19.42 15.70 -13.09
C LYS A 125 20.68 16.30 -12.44
N LYS A 126 21.35 15.58 -11.53
CA LYS A 126 22.57 16.04 -10.85
C LYS A 126 23.84 15.98 -11.72
N LYS A 127 23.81 15.25 -12.83
CA LYS A 127 24.93 15.12 -13.78
C LYS A 127 24.94 16.18 -14.88
N LYS A 128 23.83 16.93 -15.00
CA LYS A 128 23.68 18.07 -15.90
C LYS A 128 23.96 19.36 -15.14
#